data_AF-A0A960JXN3-F1
#
_entry.id   AF-A0A960JXN3-F1
#
_cell.length_a   1.000
_cell.length_b   1.000
_cell.length_c   1.000
_cell.angle_alpha   90.00
_cell.angle_beta   90.00
_cell.angle_gamma   90.00
#
_symmetry.space_group_name_H-M   'P 1'
#
loop_
_entity.id
_entity.type
_entity.pdbx_description
1 polymer ?
#
loop_
_entity_poly.entity_id
_entity_poly.type
_entity_poly.pdbx_seq_one_letter_code
_entity_poly.pdbx_strand_id
1 'polypeptide(L)'
;PLVGPHLDEVEISWGDQALKRMASAGERKAFGLALLAAHGRVLSAAGHDPIYLLDDADTELSRPTLQKVWRAFSDCGQLIATSNRPEVWEGVSLDTLWRLDSGKLSELG
;
A
#
# COMPACT_ATOMS: atom_id res chain seq x y z
N PRO A 1 31.80 8.50 -13.22
CA PRO A 1 31.16 8.47 -14.55
C PRO A 1 30.10 9.58 -14.63
N LEU A 2 30.00 10.29 -15.76
CA LEU A 2 29.04 11.41 -15.94
C LEU A 2 27.73 11.00 -16.63
N VAL A 3 27.65 9.75 -17.11
CA VAL A 3 26.45 9.15 -17.72
C VAL A 3 26.34 7.68 -17.29
N GLY A 4 25.10 7.19 -17.17
CA GLY A 4 24.79 5.78 -16.90
C GLY A 4 23.45 5.62 -16.17
N PRO A 5 22.88 4.39 -16.14
CA PRO A 5 21.52 4.15 -15.64
C PRO A 5 21.33 4.45 -14.14
N HIS A 6 22.42 4.56 -13.38
CA HIS A 6 22.42 4.99 -11.99
C HIS A 6 22.04 6.47 -11.80
N LEU A 7 22.01 7.25 -12.88
CA LEU A 7 21.61 8.66 -12.89
C LEU A 7 20.18 8.84 -13.44
N ASP A 8 19.51 7.77 -13.86
CA ASP A 8 18.14 7.85 -14.37
C ASP A 8 17.15 8.03 -13.21
N GLU A 9 16.12 8.86 -13.42
CA GLU A 9 15.02 9.04 -12.49
C GLU A 9 13.69 8.59 -13.12
N VAL A 10 12.83 7.98 -12.31
CA VAL A 10 11.44 7.67 -12.71
C VAL A 10 10.55 8.80 -12.24
N GLU A 11 10.04 9.61 -13.17
CA GLU A 11 8.97 10.57 -12.90
C GLU A 11 7.61 9.94 -13.18
N ILE A 12 6.63 10.25 -12.33
CA ILE A 12 5.25 9.83 -12.51
C ILE A 12 4.39 11.08 -12.62
N SER A 13 3.65 11.17 -13.72
CA SER A 13 2.81 12.32 -14.06
C SER A 13 1.32 11.96 -14.13
N TRP A 14 0.49 12.97 -13.93
CA TRP A 14 -0.92 12.94 -14.24
C TRP A 14 -1.19 14.00 -15.31
N GLY A 15 -1.42 13.57 -16.55
CA GLY A 15 -1.32 14.46 -17.70
C GLY A 15 0.08 15.07 -17.82
N ASP A 16 0.16 16.39 -17.95
CA ASP A 16 1.43 17.11 -18.11
C ASP A 16 2.09 17.51 -16.78
N GLN A 17 1.54 17.06 -15.63
CA GLN A 17 2.03 17.49 -14.33
C GLN A 17 2.60 16.35 -13.50
N ALA A 18 3.81 16.57 -12.96
CA ALA A 18 4.49 15.61 -12.09
C ALA A 18 3.78 15.50 -10.73
N LEU A 19 3.40 14.28 -10.34
CA LEU A 19 2.69 14.00 -9.09
C LEU A 19 3.45 14.51 -7.86
N LYS A 20 4.79 14.38 -7.86
CA LYS A 20 5.65 14.81 -6.74
C LYS A 20 5.42 16.28 -6.35
N ARG A 21 5.14 17.15 -7.33
CA ARG A 21 5.00 18.60 -7.15
C ARG A 21 3.60 19.03 -6.73
N MET A 22 2.57 18.21 -6.96
CA MET A 22 1.18 18.61 -6.78
C MET A 22 0.42 17.82 -5.74
N ALA A 23 0.73 16.52 -5.61
CA ALA A 23 -0.01 15.64 -4.74
C ALA A 23 0.15 16.09 -3.28
N SER A 24 -0.94 16.03 -2.51
CA SER A 24 -0.89 16.07 -1.05
C SER A 24 -0.10 14.88 -0.50
N ALA A 25 0.22 14.93 0.80
CA ALA A 25 0.93 13.82 1.44
C ALA A 25 0.15 12.49 1.36
N GLY A 26 -1.16 12.54 1.65
CA GLY A 26 -2.05 11.39 1.50
C GLY A 26 -2.18 10.89 0.06
N GLU A 27 -2.22 11.77 -0.94
CA GLU A 27 -2.24 11.36 -2.35
C GLU A 27 -0.93 10.68 -2.77
N ARG A 28 0.22 11.19 -2.33
CA ARG A 28 1.52 10.53 -2.58
C ARG A 28 1.57 9.14 -1.95
N LYS A 29 1.08 8.99 -0.72
CA LYS A 29 1.03 7.67 -0.06
C LYS A 29 0.07 6.72 -0.77
N ALA A 30 -1.15 7.16 -1.06
CA ALA A 30 -2.14 6.35 -1.78
C ALA A 30 -1.59 5.90 -3.15
N PHE A 31 -0.88 6.79 -3.84
CA PHE A 31 -0.19 6.47 -5.08
C PHE A 31 0.91 5.41 -4.88
N GLY A 32 1.77 5.56 -3.86
CA GLY A 32 2.80 4.58 -3.54
C GLY A 32 2.23 3.19 -3.23
N LEU A 33 1.12 3.12 -2.50
CA LEU A 33 0.40 1.87 -2.22
C LEU A 33 -0.20 1.25 -3.49
N ALA A 34 -0.76 2.07 -4.39
CA ALA A 34 -1.25 1.59 -5.68
C ALA A 34 -0.12 1.04 -6.57
N LEU A 35 1.05 1.69 -6.56
CA LEU A 35 2.24 1.20 -7.27
C LEU A 35 2.75 -0.12 -6.67
N LEU A 36 2.72 -0.26 -5.35
CA LEU A 36 3.08 -1.51 -4.66
C LEU A 36 2.12 -2.65 -5.04
N ALA A 37 0.81 -2.41 -5.07
CA ALA A 37 -0.17 -3.37 -5.54
C ALA A 37 0.07 -3.76 -7.01
N ALA A 38 0.37 -2.79 -7.88
CA ALA A 38 0.71 -3.06 -9.28
C ALA A 38 1.99 -3.89 -9.42
N HIS A 39 3.01 -3.63 -8.60
CA HIS A 39 4.24 -4.39 -8.59
C HIS A 39 3.98 -5.87 -8.26
N GLY A 40 3.19 -6.17 -7.22
CA GLY A 40 2.92 -7.58 -6.91
C GLY A 40 2.07 -8.29 -7.97
N ARG A 41 1.19 -7.58 -8.71
CA ARG A 41 0.52 -8.17 -9.90
C ARG A 41 1.52 -8.56 -10.99
N VAL A 42 2.55 -7.74 -11.22
CA VAL A 42 3.62 -8.07 -12.17
C VAL A 42 4.41 -9.30 -11.70
N LEU A 43 4.70 -9.40 -10.40
CA LEU A 43 5.35 -10.58 -9.82
C LEU A 43 4.49 -11.85 -9.98
N SER A 44 3.21 -11.78 -9.65
CA SER A 44 2.27 -12.91 -9.81
C SER A 44 2.14 -13.35 -11.27
N ALA A 45 2.09 -12.41 -12.22
CA ALA A 45 2.10 -12.73 -13.64
C ALA A 45 3.39 -13.46 -14.09
N ALA A 46 4.50 -13.27 -13.38
CA ALA A 46 5.76 -13.97 -13.58
C ALA A 46 5.85 -15.30 -12.80
N GLY A 47 4.78 -15.74 -12.11
CA GLY A 47 4.74 -16.98 -11.34
C GLY A 47 5.27 -16.85 -9.90
N HIS A 48 5.36 -15.63 -9.37
CA HIS A 48 5.76 -15.38 -7.99
C HIS A 48 4.60 -14.79 -7.19
N ASP A 49 4.14 -15.47 -6.14
CA ASP A 49 3.05 -14.97 -5.29
C ASP A 49 3.62 -14.22 -4.08
N PRO A 50 3.61 -12.87 -4.09
CA PRO A 50 4.18 -12.10 -3.00
C PRO A 50 3.25 -12.07 -1.77
N ILE A 51 3.86 -12.00 -0.59
CA ILE A 51 3.19 -11.61 0.65
C ILE A 51 3.39 -10.10 0.83
N TYR A 52 2.31 -9.35 0.95
CA TYR A 52 2.38 -7.92 1.23
C TYR A 52 2.53 -7.67 2.72
N LEU A 53 3.47 -6.80 3.09
CA LEU A 53 3.66 -6.32 4.46
C LEU A 53 3.47 -4.81 4.45
N LEU A 54 2.37 -4.33 5.03
CA LEU A 54 1.99 -2.93 5.03
C LEU A 54 2.05 -2.35 6.44
N ASP A 55 3.07 -1.54 6.72
CA ASP A 55 3.25 -0.91 8.02
C ASP A 55 2.65 0.50 8.04
N ASP A 56 1.68 0.76 8.92
CA ASP A 56 0.98 2.05 9.08
C ASP A 56 0.51 2.67 7.75
N ALA A 57 -0.06 1.83 6.88
CA ALA A 57 -0.50 2.22 5.54
C ALA A 57 -1.64 3.24 5.54
N ASP A 58 -2.38 3.37 6.64
CA ASP A 58 -3.50 4.29 6.78
C ASP A 58 -3.10 5.73 7.17
N THR A 59 -1.89 5.92 7.68
CA THR A 59 -1.42 7.24 8.13
C THR A 59 -1.50 8.26 6.98
N GLU A 60 -2.07 9.45 7.22
CA GLU A 60 -2.34 10.51 6.22
C GLU A 60 -3.46 10.22 5.21
N LEU A 61 -4.08 9.04 5.23
CA LEU A 61 -5.18 8.71 4.31
C LEU A 61 -6.54 9.06 4.91
N SER A 62 -7.36 9.73 4.11
CA SER A 62 -8.79 9.87 4.41
C SER A 62 -9.50 8.52 4.31
N ARG A 63 -10.59 8.32 5.07
CA ARG A 63 -11.38 7.08 5.04
C ARG A 63 -11.84 6.68 3.62
N PRO A 64 -12.35 7.59 2.76
CA PRO A 64 -12.67 7.26 1.37
C PRO A 64 -11.46 6.85 0.53
N THR A 65 -10.29 7.45 0.76
CA THR A 65 -9.05 7.09 0.05
C THR A 65 -8.59 5.70 0.44
N LEU A 66 -8.60 5.41 1.75
CA LEU A 66 -8.20 4.11 2.28
C LEU A 66 -9.05 2.96 1.71
N GLN A 67 -10.38 3.14 1.60
CA GLN A 67 -11.26 2.16 0.95
C GLN A 67 -10.88 1.88 -0.50
N LYS A 68 -10.45 2.89 -1.26
CA LYS A 68 -9.97 2.71 -2.64
C LYS A 68 -8.63 1.98 -2.67
N VAL A 69 -7.74 2.28 -1.72
CA VAL A 69 -6.45 1.60 -1.56
C VAL A 69 -6.67 0.11 -1.28
N TRP A 70 -7.55 -0.27 -0.36
CA TRP A 70 -7.83 -1.67 -0.08
C TRP A 70 -8.33 -2.45 -1.30
N ARG A 71 -9.15 -1.82 -2.15
CA ARG A 71 -9.57 -2.41 -3.42
C ARG A 71 -8.42 -2.67 -4.39
N ALA A 72 -7.32 -1.92 -4.32
CA ALA A 72 -6.15 -2.21 -5.16
C ALA A 72 -5.48 -3.54 -4.81
N PHE A 73 -5.65 -4.01 -3.56
CA PHE A 73 -5.11 -5.26 -3.06
C PHE A 73 -6.13 -6.41 -3.05
N SER A 74 -7.33 -6.26 -3.64
CA SER A 74 -8.38 -7.31 -3.58
C SER A 74 -7.96 -8.66 -4.14
N ASP A 75 -7.02 -8.66 -5.08
CA ASP A 75 -6.58 -9.86 -5.81
C ASP A 75 -5.23 -10.38 -5.28
N CYS A 76 -4.74 -9.85 -4.15
CA CYS A 76 -3.50 -10.35 -3.56
C CYS A 76 -3.70 -11.73 -2.91
N GLY A 77 -2.68 -12.58 -2.97
CA GLY A 77 -2.71 -13.88 -2.28
C GLY A 77 -2.70 -13.75 -0.76
N GLN A 78 -1.74 -13.00 -0.20
CA GLN A 78 -1.66 -12.76 1.23
C GLN A 78 -1.17 -11.34 1.54
N LEU A 79 -1.81 -10.69 2.51
CA LEU A 79 -1.47 -9.36 2.98
C LEU A 79 -1.54 -9.30 4.51
N ILE A 80 -0.48 -8.77 5.12
CA ILE A 80 -0.40 -8.44 6.54
C ILE A 80 -0.27 -6.93 6.64
N ALA A 81 -1.16 -6.30 7.39
CA ALA A 81 -1.14 -4.87 7.61
C ALA A 81 -1.25 -4.53 9.10
N THR A 82 -0.60 -3.45 9.51
CA THR A 82 -0.64 -2.91 10.87
C THR A 82 -1.39 -1.59 10.89
N SER A 83 -2.06 -1.32 12.01
CA SER A 83 -2.59 0.00 12.32
C SER A 83 -2.96 0.06 13.80
N ASN A 84 -2.87 1.26 14.37
CA ASN A 84 -3.36 1.57 15.71
C ASN A 84 -4.83 2.05 15.72
N ARG A 85 -5.50 2.04 14.56
CA ARG A 85 -6.85 2.58 14.36
C ARG A 85 -7.80 1.48 13.87
N PRO A 86 -8.75 1.01 14.70
CA PRO A 86 -9.67 -0.06 14.29
C PRO A 86 -10.53 0.28 13.06
N GLU A 87 -10.87 1.56 12.86
CA GLU A 87 -11.76 2.00 11.78
C GLU A 87 -11.17 1.82 10.37
N VAL A 88 -9.87 1.55 10.25
CA VAL A 88 -9.18 1.37 8.96
C VAL A 88 -9.59 0.06 8.28
N TRP A 89 -10.07 -0.91 9.07
CA TRP A 89 -10.50 -2.23 8.62
C TRP A 89 -11.99 -2.28 8.28
N GLU A 90 -12.75 -1.20 8.49
CA GLU A 90 -14.19 -1.17 8.24
C GLU A 90 -14.51 -1.36 6.75
N GLY A 91 -15.23 -2.45 6.45
CA GLY A 91 -15.62 -2.81 5.08
C GLY A 91 -14.52 -3.53 4.29
N VAL A 92 -13.44 -3.94 4.94
CA VAL A 92 -12.43 -4.85 4.39
C VAL A 92 -12.83 -6.28 4.76
N SER A 93 -12.73 -7.21 3.82
CA SER A 93 -12.84 -8.65 4.13
C SER A 93 -11.52 -9.09 4.76
N LEU A 94 -11.56 -9.44 6.04
CA LEU A 94 -10.38 -9.91 6.79
C LEU A 94 -10.54 -11.41 7.02
N ASP A 95 -9.47 -12.18 6.79
CA ASP A 95 -9.43 -13.60 7.16
C ASP A 95 -9.15 -13.79 8.66
N THR A 96 -8.33 -12.90 9.23
CA THR A 96 -7.98 -12.89 10.65
C THR A 96 -7.59 -11.46 11.05
N LEU A 97 -7.86 -11.09 12.29
CA LEU A 97 -7.45 -9.83 12.89
C LEU A 97 -6.70 -10.13 14.19
N TRP A 98 -5.60 -9.43 14.45
CA TRP A 98 -4.78 -9.66 15.63
C TRP A 98 -4.63 -8.36 16.43
N ARG A 99 -4.57 -8.48 17.76
CA ARG A 99 -4.17 -7.42 18.68
C ARG A 99 -2.73 -7.67 19.11
N LEU A 100 -1.89 -6.66 18.97
CA LEU A 100 -0.58 -6.62 19.60
C LEU A 100 -0.67 -5.80 20.89
N ASP A 101 -0.40 -6.43 22.03
CA ASP A 101 -0.30 -5.75 23.32
C ASP A 101 0.92 -6.27 24.10
N SER A 102 1.77 -5.35 24.56
CA SER A 102 2.94 -5.68 25.39
C SER A 102 3.84 -6.79 24.79
N GLY A 103 4.04 -6.76 23.48
CA GLY A 103 4.85 -7.74 22.73
C GLY A 103 4.18 -9.10 22.50
N LYS A 104 2.89 -9.23 22.80
CA LYS A 104 2.10 -10.46 22.59
C LYS A 104 1.00 -10.23 21.58
N LEU A 105 0.84 -11.18 20.66
CA LEU A 105 -0.25 -11.21 19.69
C LEU A 105 -1.39 -12.09 20.22
N SER A 106 -2.61 -11.60 20.12
CA SER A 106 -3.84 -12.37 20.35
C SER A 106 -4.83 -12.15 19.21
N GLU A 107 -5.45 -13.21 18.74
CA GLU A 107 -6.43 -13.15 17.66
C GLU A 107 -7.74 -12.48 18.12
N LEU A 108 -8.34 -11.71 17.24
CA LEU A 108 -9.55 -10.92 17.40
C LEU A 108 -10.59 -11.30 16.33
N GLY A 109 -11.24 -12.45 16.47
CA GLY A 109 -12.50 -12.77 15.76
C GLY A 109 -12.37 -13.06 14.28
#